data_AF-A0AAV4VZK7-F1
#
_entry.id   AF-A0AAV4VZK7-F1
#
_cell.length_a   1.000
_cell.length_b   1.000
_cell.length_c   1.000
_cell.angle_alpha   90.00
_cell.angle_beta   90.00
_cell.angle_gamma   90.00
#
_symmetry.space_group_name_H-M   'P 1'
#
loop_
_entity.id
_entity.type
_entity.pdbx_description
1 polymer ?
#
loop_
_entity_poly.entity_id
_entity_poly.type
_entity_poly.pdbx_seq_one_letter_code
_entity_poly.pdbx_strand_id
1 'polypeptide(L)'
;MISCACTTLACREEGTRTCSTTGMCFSQYLDRRDGSDPLVRGCISGRTHLLCENRRPAVDQHRSWPALMCCDKNMCNAKVFPTIPTSTTTDYVYASTNASKLPAEEIEGPPKSMNSIYLVMVVIGVLCFGVVSVIVVFLLRRHYTFFHPEFGSVGPNGYVKGCPEHDSSSKGLENKVILHV
;
A
#
# COMPACT_ATOMS: atom_id res chain seq x y z
N MET A 1 0.23 27.80 12.39
CA MET A 1 -0.12 26.37 12.45
C MET A 1 -1.63 26.29 12.48
N ILE A 2 -2.23 25.44 11.65
CA ILE A 2 -3.67 25.24 11.59
C ILE A 2 -4.02 23.81 12.03
N SER A 3 -5.16 23.65 12.67
CA SER A 3 -5.72 22.34 13.04
C SER A 3 -6.81 21.95 12.05
N CYS A 4 -6.80 20.70 11.60
CA CYS A 4 -7.74 20.17 10.62
C CYS A 4 -8.47 18.95 11.19
N ALA A 5 -9.69 18.70 10.72
CA ALA A 5 -10.36 17.42 10.95
C ALA A 5 -9.58 16.32 10.21
N CYS A 6 -9.45 15.15 10.84
CA CYS A 6 -8.67 14.05 10.30
C CYS A 6 -9.42 12.72 10.41
N THR A 7 -9.53 12.01 9.30
CA THR A 7 -10.09 10.65 9.21
C THR A 7 -9.15 9.70 8.45
N THR A 8 -7.88 10.11 8.23
CA THR A 8 -6.86 9.25 7.63
C THR A 8 -6.51 8.07 8.53
N LEU A 9 -5.87 7.05 7.95
CA LEU A 9 -5.39 5.89 8.70
C LEU A 9 -4.41 6.30 9.81
N ALA A 10 -3.48 7.20 9.51
CA ALA A 10 -2.50 7.70 10.48
C ALA A 10 -3.18 8.30 11.73
N CYS A 11 -4.19 9.16 11.56
CA CYS A 11 -4.93 9.73 12.69
C CYS A 11 -5.71 8.66 13.47
N ARG A 12 -6.25 7.64 12.77
CA ARG A 12 -6.93 6.51 13.44
C ARG A 12 -5.97 5.66 14.26
N GLU A 13 -4.76 5.41 13.76
CA GLU A 13 -3.71 4.65 14.45
C GLU A 13 -3.20 5.42 15.68
N GLU A 14 -3.12 6.75 15.61
CA GLU A 14 -2.79 7.61 16.75
C GLU A 14 -3.97 7.82 17.72
N GLY A 15 -5.18 7.37 17.38
CA GLY A 15 -6.38 7.61 18.19
C GLY A 15 -6.85 9.07 18.20
N THR A 16 -6.43 9.87 17.21
CA THR A 16 -6.78 11.29 17.10
C THR A 16 -7.82 11.52 16.00
N ARG A 17 -8.60 12.60 16.12
CA ARG A 17 -9.56 13.05 15.08
C ARG A 17 -9.13 14.34 14.41
N THR A 18 -7.93 14.79 14.73
CA THR A 18 -7.42 16.11 14.37
C THR A 18 -5.94 16.00 14.09
N CYS A 19 -5.47 16.72 13.08
CA CYS A 19 -4.05 16.86 12.79
C CYS A 19 -3.67 18.35 12.73
N SER A 20 -2.39 18.66 12.93
CA SER A 20 -1.85 20.01 12.89
C SER A 20 -0.85 20.16 11.74
N THR A 21 -0.93 21.25 10.99
CA THR A 21 -0.01 21.51 9.87
C THR A 21 0.33 23.00 9.71
N THR A 22 1.40 23.28 8.97
CA THR A 22 1.75 24.62 8.46
C THR A 22 1.27 24.84 7.02
N GLY A 23 0.77 23.79 6.36
CA GLY A 23 0.23 23.81 5.01
C GLY A 23 -1.29 24.03 4.99
N MET A 24 -2.03 23.03 4.52
CA MET A 24 -3.48 23.11 4.29
C MET A 24 -4.22 21.89 4.84
N CYS A 25 -5.51 22.06 5.11
CA CYS A 25 -6.44 20.95 5.33
C CYS A 25 -6.98 20.45 3.98
N PHE A 26 -7.34 19.16 3.91
CA PHE A 26 -8.01 18.60 2.74
C PHE A 26 -9.26 17.79 3.09
N SER A 27 -10.17 17.69 2.12
CA SER A 27 -11.29 16.73 2.07
C SER A 27 -11.31 16.07 0.69
N GLN A 28 -11.34 14.74 0.66
CA GLN A 28 -11.34 13.96 -0.57
C GLN A 28 -12.48 12.95 -0.55
N TYR A 29 -13.25 12.91 -1.64
CA TYR A 29 -14.19 11.82 -1.89
C TYR A 29 -13.47 10.68 -2.63
N LEU A 30 -13.50 9.48 -2.06
CA LEU A 30 -12.97 8.25 -2.63
C LEU A 30 -14.14 7.30 -2.95
N ASP A 31 -14.19 6.83 -4.20
CA ASP A 31 -15.13 5.78 -4.58
C ASP A 31 -14.64 4.43 -4.03
N ARG A 32 -15.08 4.09 -2.82
CA ARG A 32 -14.69 2.87 -2.14
C ARG A 32 -15.77 1.79 -2.28
N ARG A 33 -15.37 0.62 -2.76
CA ARG A 33 -16.26 -0.55 -2.92
C ARG A 33 -16.43 -1.39 -1.66
N ASP A 34 -15.69 -1.08 -0.60
CA ASP A 34 -15.68 -1.82 0.67
C ASP A 34 -16.79 -1.37 1.64
N GLY A 35 -17.57 -0.34 1.28
CA GLY A 35 -18.63 0.21 2.14
C GLY A 35 -18.12 1.10 3.28
N SER A 36 -16.81 1.40 3.33
CA SER A 36 -16.29 2.37 4.28
C SER A 36 -16.66 3.81 3.88
N ASP A 37 -16.58 4.75 4.84
CA ASP A 37 -16.89 6.16 4.59
C ASP A 37 -16.06 6.68 3.40
N PRO A 38 -16.71 7.12 2.30
CA PRO A 38 -16.01 7.60 1.11
C PRO A 38 -15.26 8.92 1.38
N LEU A 39 -15.52 9.61 2.49
CA LEU A 39 -14.98 10.93 2.76
C LEU A 39 -13.75 10.89 3.68
N VAL A 40 -12.58 11.12 3.08
CA VAL A 40 -11.30 11.18 3.80
C VAL A 40 -10.87 12.63 4.02
N ARG A 41 -10.41 12.94 5.24
CA ARG A 41 -9.97 14.28 5.65
C ARG A 41 -8.61 14.20 6.30
N GLY A 42 -7.80 15.25 6.17
CA GLY A 42 -6.53 15.33 6.87
C GLY A 42 -5.75 16.61 6.61
N CYS A 43 -4.45 16.53 6.86
CA CYS A 43 -3.49 17.62 6.73
C CYS A 43 -2.52 17.36 5.59
N ILE A 44 -2.14 18.43 4.89
CA ILE A 44 -1.06 18.44 3.89
C ILE A 44 0.08 19.26 4.47
N SER A 45 1.28 18.70 4.48
CA SER A 45 2.51 19.42 4.86
C SER A 45 2.98 20.25 3.67
N GLY A 46 3.17 21.56 3.82
CA GLY A 46 3.67 22.45 2.76
C GLY A 46 2.60 23.35 2.11
N ARG A 47 3.03 24.47 1.51
CA ARG A 47 2.13 25.56 1.02
C ARG A 47 1.54 25.33 -0.37
N THR A 48 2.16 24.51 -1.23
CA THR A 48 1.76 24.34 -2.64
C THR A 48 1.93 22.88 -3.07
N HIS A 49 0.98 22.03 -2.70
CA HIS A 49 0.94 20.68 -3.24
C HIS A 49 0.13 20.66 -4.52
N LEU A 50 0.71 20.10 -5.59
CA LEU A 50 0.05 19.79 -6.88
C LEU A 50 -1.29 19.04 -6.70
N LEU A 51 -1.45 18.37 -5.57
CA LEU A 51 -2.69 17.72 -5.14
C LEU A 51 -3.86 18.73 -5.09
N CYS A 52 -3.66 19.92 -4.52
CA CYS A 52 -4.72 20.92 -4.35
C CYS A 52 -5.03 21.70 -5.63
N GLU A 53 -4.22 21.57 -6.68
CA GLU A 53 -4.51 22.19 -7.98
C GLU A 53 -5.65 21.49 -8.71
N ASN A 54 -6.04 20.28 -8.26
CA ASN A 54 -7.20 19.47 -8.66
C ASN A 54 -7.72 19.75 -10.09
N ARG A 55 -6.82 19.78 -11.08
CA ARG A 55 -7.18 20.05 -12.47
C ARG A 55 -7.86 18.82 -13.02
N ARG A 56 -9.18 18.92 -13.25
CA ARG A 56 -9.93 17.92 -14.01
C ARG A 56 -9.24 17.73 -15.38
N PRO A 57 -8.98 16.50 -15.83
CA PRO A 57 -8.47 16.23 -17.16
C PRO A 57 -9.47 16.76 -18.17
N ALA A 58 -8.99 17.34 -19.25
CA ALA A 58 -9.84 17.88 -20.31
C ALA A 58 -10.64 16.81 -21.07
N VAL A 59 -10.42 15.52 -20.78
CA VAL A 59 -11.12 14.39 -21.41
C VAL A 59 -12.40 14.05 -20.66
N ASP A 60 -13.53 14.17 -21.36
CA ASP A 60 -14.90 13.94 -20.87
C ASP A 60 -15.18 12.50 -20.38
N GLN A 61 -14.28 11.56 -20.61
CA GLN A 61 -14.48 10.14 -20.29
C GLN A 61 -14.32 9.80 -18.80
N HIS A 62 -13.76 10.68 -17.97
CA HIS A 62 -13.64 10.42 -16.53
C HIS A 62 -14.88 10.89 -15.76
N ARG A 63 -15.89 10.00 -15.68
CA ARG A 63 -17.13 10.19 -14.91
C ARG A 63 -16.92 10.30 -13.39
N SER A 64 -15.77 9.88 -12.87
CA SER A 64 -15.48 9.81 -11.42
C SER A 64 -14.18 10.54 -11.04
N TRP A 65 -14.04 11.81 -11.45
CA TRP A 65 -12.88 12.60 -11.03
C TRP A 65 -12.93 12.80 -9.51
N PRO A 66 -11.88 12.40 -8.75
CA PRO A 66 -11.90 12.50 -7.29
C PRO A 66 -12.02 13.96 -6.86
N ALA A 67 -13.11 14.28 -6.18
CA ALA A 67 -13.35 15.62 -5.70
C ALA A 67 -12.47 15.87 -4.46
N LEU A 68 -11.30 16.46 -4.69
CA LEU A 68 -10.39 16.95 -3.66
C LEU A 68 -10.59 18.45 -3.45
N MET A 69 -10.81 18.85 -2.20
CA MET A 69 -10.90 20.25 -1.78
C MET A 69 -9.85 20.55 -0.71
N CYS A 70 -9.18 21.69 -0.85
CA CYS A 70 -8.19 22.18 0.11
C CYS A 70 -8.59 23.53 0.69
N CYS A 71 -8.19 23.80 1.93
CA CYS A 71 -8.46 25.06 2.63
C CYS A 71 -7.43 25.34 3.73
N ASP A 72 -7.31 26.59 4.16
CA ASP A 72 -6.20 27.10 4.99
C ASP A 72 -6.63 27.67 6.36
N LYS A 73 -7.85 27.36 6.81
CA LYS A 73 -8.39 27.82 8.11
C LYS A 73 -8.56 26.66 9.09
N ASN A 74 -8.54 26.96 10.39
CA ASN A 74 -8.78 25.96 11.43
C ASN A 74 -10.13 25.25 11.21
N MET A 75 -10.10 23.91 11.20
CA MET A 75 -11.24 23.01 11.01
C MET A 75 -12.06 23.29 9.74
N CYS A 76 -11.46 23.92 8.72
CA CYS A 76 -12.18 24.29 7.50
C CYS A 76 -12.70 23.08 6.73
N ASN A 77 -12.05 21.93 6.86
CA ASN A 77 -12.42 20.67 6.21
C ASN A 77 -13.46 19.84 7.00
N ALA A 78 -13.92 20.29 8.17
CA ALA A 78 -14.85 19.53 9.00
C ALA A 78 -16.26 19.40 8.38
N LYS A 79 -16.74 20.46 7.71
CA LYS A 79 -18.11 20.55 7.15
C LYS A 79 -18.15 20.53 5.63
N VAL A 80 -17.04 20.17 4.98
CA VAL A 80 -16.96 20.14 3.53
C VAL A 80 -17.40 18.76 3.04
N PHE A 81 -18.43 18.75 2.20
CA PHE A 81 -18.88 17.59 1.46
C PHE A 81 -18.56 17.86 -0.01
N PRO A 82 -17.54 17.21 -0.59
CA PRO A 82 -17.26 17.34 -2.01
C PRO A 82 -18.50 16.91 -2.80
N THR A 83 -18.95 17.76 -3.73
CA THR A 83 -20.09 17.42 -4.59
C THR A 83 -19.71 16.18 -5.40
N ILE A 84 -20.44 15.08 -5.20
CA ILE A 84 -20.32 13.90 -6.05
C ILE A 84 -20.68 14.37 -7.46
N PRO A 85 -19.84 14.14 -8.49
CA PRO A 85 -20.21 14.48 -9.85
C PRO A 85 -21.47 13.69 -10.20
N THR A 86 -22.61 14.39 -10.29
CA THR A 86 -23.86 13.81 -10.76
C THR A 86 -23.58 13.22 -12.12
N SER A 87 -23.61 11.89 -12.23
CA SER A 87 -23.67 11.26 -13.53
C SER A 87 -24.94 11.78 -14.16
N THR A 88 -24.81 12.67 -15.15
CA THR A 88 -25.90 12.98 -16.07
C THR A 88 -26.17 11.69 -16.86
N THR A 89 -26.82 10.73 -16.23
CA THR A 89 -27.71 9.84 -16.96
C THR A 89 -28.80 10.78 -17.42
N THR A 90 -28.75 11.16 -18.69
CA THR A 90 -29.88 11.71 -19.40
C THR A 90 -30.95 10.62 -19.47
N ASP A 91 -31.55 10.29 -18.32
CA ASP A 91 -32.90 9.78 -18.30
C ASP A 91 -33.73 10.98 -18.73
N TYR A 92 -34.26 10.91 -19.94
CA TYR A 92 -35.38 11.73 -20.36
C TYR A 92 -36.53 11.46 -19.40
N VAL A 93 -36.54 12.15 -18.26
CA VAL A 93 -37.71 12.26 -17.40
C VAL A 93 -38.70 13.13 -18.14
N TYR A 94 -39.48 12.46 -18.99
CA TYR A 94 -40.71 12.96 -19.55
C TYR A 94 -41.52 13.54 -18.39
N ALA A 95 -41.80 14.84 -18.45
CA ALA A 95 -42.75 15.46 -17.56
C ALA A 95 -44.09 14.73 -17.71
N SER A 96 -44.51 14.01 -16.68
CA SER A 96 -45.90 13.62 -16.53
C SER A 96 -46.29 13.77 -15.07
N THR A 97 -46.97 14.89 -14.85
CA THR A 97 -47.89 15.14 -13.76
C THR A 97 -48.76 13.91 -13.53
N ASN A 98 -48.76 13.34 -12.32
CA ASN A 98 -49.95 13.27 -11.48
C ASN A 98 -49.75 12.41 -10.23
N ALA A 99 -50.56 12.77 -9.24
CA ALA A 99 -50.54 12.37 -7.86
C ALA A 99 -50.87 10.88 -7.59
N SER A 100 -50.35 10.46 -6.44
CA SER A 100 -50.94 9.50 -5.48
C SER A 100 -50.82 7.99 -5.72
N LYS A 101 -50.48 7.34 -4.60
CA LYS A 101 -50.78 5.95 -4.15
C LYS A 101 -49.73 4.85 -4.39
N LEU A 102 -49.12 4.42 -3.27
CA LEU A 102 -48.73 3.03 -2.95
C LEU A 102 -49.98 2.10 -3.02
N PRO A 103 -49.87 0.75 -3.11
CA PRO A 103 -48.80 -0.08 -2.55
C PRO A 103 -48.21 -1.23 -3.43
N ALA A 104 -47.04 -1.68 -2.99
CA ALA A 104 -46.40 -3.00 -3.07
C ALA A 104 -46.79 -4.00 -4.18
N GLU A 105 -45.80 -4.37 -5.00
CA GLU A 105 -45.70 -5.72 -5.57
C GLU A 105 -44.22 -6.13 -5.73
N GLU A 106 -43.94 -7.34 -5.28
CA GLU A 106 -42.67 -8.04 -5.23
C GLU A 106 -42.38 -8.62 -6.63
N ILE A 107 -41.34 -8.13 -7.31
CA ILE A 107 -40.85 -8.72 -8.56
C ILE A 107 -39.45 -9.28 -8.31
N GLU A 108 -39.36 -10.59 -8.45
CA GLU A 108 -38.13 -11.39 -8.43
C GLU A 108 -37.05 -10.72 -9.28
N GLY A 109 -35.95 -10.36 -8.62
CA GLY A 109 -34.81 -9.73 -9.26
C GLY A 109 -34.15 -10.66 -10.28
N PRO A 110 -33.75 -10.14 -11.46
CA PRO A 110 -33.00 -10.91 -12.45
C PRO A 110 -31.67 -11.39 -11.84
N PRO A 111 -31.14 -12.55 -12.27
CA PRO A 111 -29.91 -13.09 -11.71
C PRO A 111 -28.81 -12.03 -11.81
N LYS A 112 -28.22 -11.68 -10.66
CA LYS A 112 -27.08 -10.77 -10.57
C LYS A 112 -26.05 -11.20 -11.61
N SER A 113 -25.93 -10.40 -12.66
CA SER A 113 -24.88 -10.46 -13.66
C SER A 113 -23.54 -10.44 -12.93
N MET A 114 -22.99 -11.62 -12.64
CA MET A 114 -21.62 -11.74 -12.18
C MET A 114 -20.76 -11.22 -13.32
N ASN A 115 -20.21 -10.02 -13.16
CA ASN A 115 -19.47 -9.36 -14.21
C ASN A 115 -18.40 -10.33 -14.73
N SER A 116 -18.50 -10.72 -16.00
CA SER A 116 -17.62 -11.69 -16.67
C SER A 116 -16.12 -11.42 -16.41
N ILE A 117 -15.79 -10.15 -16.19
CA ILE A 117 -14.47 -9.66 -15.77
C ILE A 117 -13.94 -10.40 -14.52
N TYR A 118 -14.75 -10.68 -13.51
CA TYR A 118 -14.31 -11.39 -12.30
C TYR A 118 -13.93 -12.84 -12.60
N LEU A 119 -14.67 -13.53 -13.48
CA LEU A 119 -14.33 -14.89 -13.88
C LEU A 119 -12.98 -14.92 -14.62
N VAL A 120 -12.76 -13.96 -15.53
CA VAL A 120 -11.48 -13.83 -16.23
C VAL A 120 -10.32 -13.57 -15.26
N MET A 121 -10.51 -12.67 -14.29
CA MET A 121 -9.48 -12.37 -13.29
C MET A 121 -9.15 -13.57 -12.39
N VAL A 122 -10.16 -14.35 -12.00
CA VAL A 122 -9.96 -15.58 -11.20
C VAL A 122 -9.19 -16.64 -12.00
N VAL A 123 -9.55 -16.85 -13.28
CA VAL A 123 -8.85 -17.82 -14.14
C VAL A 123 -7.39 -17.44 -14.34
N ILE A 124 -7.10 -16.17 -14.60
CA ILE A 124 -5.71 -15.67 -14.72
C ILE A 124 -4.95 -15.88 -13.41
N GLY A 125 -5.57 -15.57 -12.26
CA GLY A 125 -4.97 -15.76 -10.95
C GLY A 125 -4.58 -17.21 -10.68
N VAL A 126 -5.46 -18.17 -10.99
CA VAL A 126 -5.19 -19.61 -10.82
C VAL A 126 -4.06 -20.08 -11.74
N LEU A 127 -4.04 -19.64 -12.99
CA LEU A 127 -2.96 -19.98 -13.94
C LEU A 127 -1.60 -19.44 -13.47
N CYS A 128 -1.54 -18.17 -13.06
CA CYS A 128 -0.31 -17.56 -12.54
C CYS A 128 0.18 -18.28 -11.28
N PHE A 129 -0.72 -18.61 -10.34
CA PHE A 129 -0.38 -19.33 -9.12
C PHE A 129 0.17 -20.75 -9.40
N GLY A 130 -0.41 -21.43 -10.39
CA GLY A 130 0.09 -22.73 -10.86
C GLY A 130 1.52 -22.65 -11.39
N VAL A 131 1.83 -21.66 -12.23
CA VAL A 131 3.18 -21.45 -12.78
C VAL A 131 4.19 -21.16 -11.67
N VAL A 132 3.87 -20.26 -10.73
CA VAL A 132 4.74 -19.94 -9.59
C VAL A 132 5.00 -21.18 -8.74
N SER A 133 3.97 -21.99 -8.47
CA SER A 133 4.10 -23.22 -7.68
C SER A 133 5.05 -24.23 -8.36
N VAL A 134 4.96 -24.40 -9.68
CA VAL A 134 5.88 -25.27 -10.44
C VAL A 134 7.32 -24.74 -10.37
N ILE A 135 7.52 -23.43 -10.51
CA ILE A 135 8.84 -22.80 -10.39
C ILE A 135 9.43 -23.04 -9.00
N VAL A 136 8.66 -22.84 -7.93
CA VAL A 136 9.12 -23.05 -6.55
C VAL A 136 9.51 -24.52 -6.33
N VAL A 137 8.68 -25.47 -6.75
CA VAL A 137 9.00 -26.90 -6.65
C VAL A 137 10.25 -27.25 -7.46
N PHE A 138 10.41 -26.67 -8.64
CA PHE A 138 11.60 -26.85 -9.47
C PHE A 138 12.86 -26.31 -8.80
N LEU A 139 12.80 -25.09 -8.23
CA LEU A 139 13.91 -24.49 -7.49
C LEU A 139 14.25 -25.30 -6.24
N LEU A 140 13.24 -25.76 -5.49
CA LEU A 140 13.45 -26.63 -4.34
C LEU A 140 14.11 -27.94 -4.77
N ARG A 141 13.61 -28.63 -5.79
CA ARG A 141 14.23 -29.86 -6.31
C ARG A 141 15.65 -29.63 -6.78
N ARG A 142 15.91 -28.51 -7.46
CA ARG A 142 17.26 -28.11 -7.88
C ARG A 142 18.18 -27.84 -6.69
N HIS A 143 17.65 -27.28 -5.61
CA HIS A 143 18.41 -27.05 -4.39
C HIS A 143 18.67 -28.37 -3.65
N TYR A 144 17.67 -29.25 -3.53
CA TYR A 144 17.82 -30.57 -2.90
C TYR A 144 18.81 -31.48 -3.65
N THR A 145 18.88 -31.39 -4.98
CA THR A 145 19.89 -32.13 -5.75
C THR A 145 21.32 -31.65 -5.51
N PHE A 146 21.51 -30.41 -5.04
CA PHE A 146 22.82 -29.91 -4.61
C PHE A 146 23.16 -30.31 -3.17
N PHE A 147 22.16 -30.56 -2.33
CA PHE A 147 22.32 -31.09 -0.98
C PHE A 147 22.38 -32.62 -1.03
N HIS A 148 23.49 -33.16 -1.56
CA HIS A 148 23.84 -34.53 -1.20
C HIS A 148 24.04 -34.58 0.33
N PRO A 149 23.28 -35.41 1.07
CA PRO A 149 23.36 -35.49 2.53
C PRO A 149 24.71 -36.02 3.04
N GLU A 150 25.64 -36.38 2.14
CA GLU A 150 26.99 -36.83 2.50
C GLU A 150 27.94 -35.70 2.90
N PHE A 151 27.63 -34.44 2.54
CA PHE A 151 28.38 -33.29 3.04
C PHE A 151 27.48 -32.49 3.97
N GLY A 152 27.52 -32.88 5.25
CA GLY A 152 26.76 -32.23 6.32
C GLY A 152 26.91 -30.70 6.31
N SER A 153 25.87 -30.00 6.76
CA SER A 153 25.83 -28.54 6.82
C SER A 153 27.11 -27.98 7.45
N VAL A 154 27.97 -27.38 6.62
CA VAL A 154 29.14 -26.64 7.11
C VAL A 154 28.58 -25.41 7.80
N GLY A 155 28.46 -25.49 9.12
CA GLY A 155 28.09 -24.34 9.94
C GLY A 155 29.10 -23.20 9.72
N PRO A 156 28.68 -21.94 9.84
CA PRO A 156 29.53 -20.76 9.63
C PRO A 156 30.77 -20.67 10.54
N ASN A 157 30.94 -21.61 11.47
CA ASN A 157 32.05 -21.69 12.43
C ASN A 157 33.03 -22.84 12.12
N GLY A 158 32.95 -23.47 10.95
CA GLY A 158 33.66 -24.72 10.63
C GLY A 158 35.09 -24.62 10.08
N TYR A 159 35.75 -23.45 10.09
CA TYR A 159 37.16 -23.33 9.69
C TYR A 159 38.07 -23.20 10.92
N VAL A 160 38.28 -24.31 11.63
CA VAL A 160 39.39 -24.46 12.59
C VAL A 160 40.11 -25.78 12.32
N LYS A 161 41.17 -25.72 11.50
CA LYS A 161 42.21 -26.74 11.32
C LYS A 161 43.36 -26.03 10.62
N GLY A 162 44.57 -25.87 11.14
CA GLY A 162 45.21 -26.23 12.40
C GLY A 162 46.66 -25.78 12.20
N CYS A 163 47.24 -25.05 13.15
CA CYS A 163 48.67 -24.71 13.07
C CYS A 163 49.49 -25.95 13.42
N PRO A 164 50.57 -26.28 12.68
CA PRO A 164 51.52 -27.26 13.15
C PRO A 164 52.24 -26.70 14.37
N GLU A 165 52.24 -27.49 15.46
CA GLU A 165 53.18 -27.35 16.58
C GLU A 165 54.59 -27.24 16.01
N HIS A 166 55.28 -26.14 16.33
CA HIS A 166 56.71 -26.05 16.14
C HIS A 166 57.37 -26.18 17.51
N ASP A 167 58.09 -27.28 17.67
CA ASP A 167 58.82 -27.65 18.87
C ASP A 167 59.76 -26.55 19.37
N SER A 168 59.81 -26.48 20.70
CA SER A 168 60.77 -25.71 21.47
C SER A 168 62.19 -26.20 21.22
N SER A 169 63.10 -25.31 20.81
CA SER A 169 64.55 -25.54 20.94
C SER A 169 65.23 -24.32 21.54
N SER A 170 65.35 -24.38 22.85
CA SER A 170 66.18 -23.55 23.72
C SER A 170 67.65 -23.57 23.30
N LYS A 171 68.20 -22.43 22.88
CA LYS A 171 69.62 -22.02 23.02
C LYS A 171 69.58 -20.48 23.09
N GLY A 172 69.81 -19.81 24.21
CA GLY A 172 71.01 -19.93 25.03
C GLY A 172 72.16 -19.25 24.29
N LEU A 173 72.15 -17.91 24.19
CA LEU A 173 73.35 -17.14 23.82
C LEU A 173 73.42 -15.88 24.66
N GLU A 174 74.21 -15.98 25.72
CA GLU A 174 74.73 -14.87 26.50
C GLU A 174 75.82 -14.13 25.71
N ASN A 175 75.90 -12.82 25.96
CA ASN A 175 77.07 -11.94 25.88
C ASN A 175 77.76 -11.67 24.53
N LYS A 176 77.79 -10.38 24.13
CA LYS A 176 79.01 -9.57 24.19
C LYS A 176 78.70 -8.07 23.98
N VAL A 177 78.80 -7.29 25.06
CA VAL A 177 78.99 -5.83 24.99
C VAL A 177 80.42 -5.58 24.52
N ILE A 178 80.58 -4.89 23.40
CA ILE A 178 81.87 -4.34 22.96
C ILE A 178 81.76 -2.82 23.09
N LEU A 179 82.45 -2.29 24.10
CA LEU A 179 82.79 -0.88 24.22
C LEU A 179 84.02 -0.65 23.32
N HIS A 180 83.92 0.27 22.36
CA HIS A 180 85.09 0.83 21.69
C HIS A 180 85.01 2.36 21.76
N VAL A 181 85.95 2.88 22.54
CA VAL A 181 86.70 4.15 22.44
C VAL A 181 85.90 5.45 22.45
#